data_AF-A0A2J6TE21-F1
#
_entry.id   AF-A0A2J6TE21-F1
#
_cell.length_a   1.000
_cell.length_b   1.000
_cell.length_c   1.000
_cell.angle_alpha   90.00
_cell.angle_beta   90.00
_cell.angle_gamma   90.00
#
_symmetry.space_group_name_H-M   'P 1'
#
loop_
_entity.id
_entity.type
_entity.pdbx_description
1 polymer ?
#
loop_
_entity_poly.entity_id
_entity_poly.type
_entity_poly.pdbx_seq_one_letter_code
_entity_poly.pdbx_strand_id
1 'polypeptide(L)'
;MNIFIQSNPQYSALFWGAFRLVLQLSSNLVTFFEKLLELLDQLLTFFPRYEEVAKLCNDENSERIRKNIEEIYVDFLGIFQIAVKVFTRSTGKLKRTPMVLGSLLWQPFDVKFKELLERMEVHNHNISEEVNVWKFKRDGKQIAATANWREYVQKEHQSAERERALAQEERRLMAEERRLMEADSEENAESRTKIPLLLSEIRDAKSHLEQQRLNATVARVQEWLRPSDHVDAREMNSKMRDGSTALWIFDHPQYRSWIDTEHCACPSGNKRS
;
A
#
# COMPACT_ATOMS: atom_id res chain seq x y z
N MET A 1 -52.78 15.23 21.37
CA MET A 1 -53.77 14.75 20.38
C MET A 1 -53.27 15.16 19.01
N ASN A 2 -52.47 14.29 18.37
CA ASN A 2 -51.95 14.59 17.03
C ASN A 2 -53.07 14.36 16.02
N ILE A 3 -53.43 15.40 15.29
CA ILE A 3 -54.37 15.31 14.18
C ILE A 3 -53.55 14.70 13.04
N PHE A 4 -53.75 13.41 12.75
CA PHE A 4 -53.16 12.80 11.56
C PHE A 4 -53.76 13.51 10.34
N ILE A 5 -52.99 14.40 9.71
CA ILE A 5 -53.37 15.02 8.44
C ILE A 5 -53.24 13.93 7.39
N GLN A 6 -54.34 13.25 7.12
CA GLN A 6 -54.40 12.25 6.07
C GLN A 6 -54.27 12.96 4.71
N SER A 7 -53.40 12.44 3.84
CA SER A 7 -53.04 13.07 2.56
C SER A 7 -54.24 13.34 1.63
N ASN A 8 -55.37 12.66 1.86
CA ASN A 8 -56.62 12.93 1.18
C ASN A 8 -57.82 12.79 2.15
N PRO A 9 -58.39 13.90 2.65
CA PRO A 9 -59.40 13.89 3.71
C PRO A 9 -60.74 13.27 3.28
N GLN A 10 -61.01 13.12 1.99
CA GLN A 10 -62.30 12.62 1.51
C GLN A 10 -62.51 11.14 1.84
N TYR A 11 -61.46 10.31 1.72
CA TYR A 11 -61.53 8.88 2.00
C TYR A 11 -61.59 8.61 3.51
N SER A 12 -60.83 9.38 4.28
CA SER A 12 -60.89 9.43 5.74
C SER A 12 -62.28 9.78 6.23
N ALA A 13 -62.85 10.86 5.68
CA ALA A 13 -64.16 11.34 6.06
C ALA A 13 -65.25 10.32 5.74
N LEU A 14 -65.14 9.61 4.60
CA LEU A 14 -66.04 8.52 4.26
C LEU A 14 -65.96 7.37 5.27
N PHE A 15 -64.75 6.90 5.57
CA PHE A 15 -64.54 5.82 6.54
C PHE A 15 -65.05 6.21 7.94
N TRP A 16 -64.63 7.36 8.45
CA TRP A 16 -65.04 7.87 9.75
C TRP A 16 -66.55 8.17 9.82
N GLY A 17 -67.15 8.63 8.72
CA GLY A 17 -68.59 8.84 8.60
C GLY A 17 -69.37 7.53 8.66
N ALA A 18 -68.94 6.50 7.92
CA ALA A 18 -69.54 5.17 7.95
C ALA A 18 -69.39 4.52 9.34
N PHE A 19 -68.21 4.61 9.93
CA PHE A 19 -67.93 4.12 11.27
C PHE A 19 -68.83 4.77 12.32
N ARG A 20 -68.91 6.11 12.33
CA ARG A 20 -69.78 6.86 13.24
C ARG A 20 -71.24 6.49 13.06
N LEU A 21 -71.69 6.33 11.81
CA LEU A 21 -73.07 5.93 11.51
C LEU A 21 -73.40 4.56 12.11
N VAL A 22 -72.51 3.58 11.96
CA VAL A 22 -72.68 2.25 12.53
C VAL A 22 -72.76 2.31 14.07
N LEU A 23 -71.88 3.08 14.71
CA LEU A 23 -71.91 3.29 16.17
C LEU A 23 -73.19 3.98 16.66
N GLN A 24 -73.69 4.95 15.90
CA GLN A 24 -74.94 5.64 16.24
C GLN A 24 -76.14 4.70 16.12
N LEU A 25 -76.19 3.88 15.07
CA LEU A 25 -77.26 2.88 14.87
C LEU A 25 -77.22 1.76 15.92
N SER A 26 -76.02 1.37 16.37
CA SER A 26 -75.81 0.33 17.36
C SER A 26 -75.98 0.76 18.81
N SER A 27 -75.92 2.06 19.10
CA SER A 27 -75.95 2.60 20.47
C SER A 27 -77.11 2.12 21.34
N ASN A 28 -78.25 1.79 20.73
CA ASN A 28 -79.44 1.29 21.42
C ASN A 28 -79.52 -0.25 21.52
N LEU A 29 -78.53 -0.98 20.98
CA LEU A 29 -78.43 -2.45 20.97
C LEU A 29 -77.12 -2.91 21.57
N VAL A 30 -77.10 -3.06 22.90
CA VAL A 30 -75.91 -3.39 23.70
C VAL A 30 -75.17 -4.61 23.16
N THR A 31 -75.86 -5.71 22.87
CA THR A 31 -75.23 -6.95 22.37
C THR A 31 -74.60 -6.81 20.99
N PHE A 32 -75.14 -5.95 20.12
CA PHE A 32 -74.53 -5.67 18.83
C PHE A 32 -73.33 -4.74 18.97
N PHE A 33 -73.44 -3.76 19.85
CA PHE A 33 -72.34 -2.85 20.16
C PHE A 33 -71.14 -3.62 20.72
N GLU A 34 -71.34 -4.55 21.66
CA GLU A 34 -70.30 -5.42 22.20
C GLU A 34 -69.60 -6.25 21.12
N LYS A 35 -70.36 -6.93 20.25
CA LYS A 35 -69.80 -7.70 19.13
C LYS A 35 -69.05 -6.84 18.12
N LEU A 36 -69.54 -5.63 17.84
CA LEU A 36 -68.86 -4.68 16.96
C LEU A 36 -67.53 -4.23 17.59
N LEU A 37 -67.49 -4.00 18.90
CA LEU A 37 -66.25 -3.68 19.61
C LEU A 37 -65.27 -4.85 19.59
N GLU A 38 -65.74 -6.09 19.79
CA GLU A 38 -64.91 -7.29 19.68
C GLU A 38 -64.30 -7.44 18.27
N LEU A 39 -65.10 -7.20 17.24
CA LEU A 39 -64.65 -7.16 15.84
C LEU A 39 -63.55 -6.13 15.63
N LEU A 40 -63.74 -4.93 16.17
CA LEU A 40 -62.76 -3.85 16.03
C LEU A 40 -61.47 -4.19 16.79
N ASP A 41 -61.57 -4.75 17.99
CA ASP A 41 -60.42 -5.12 18.80
C ASP A 41 -59.57 -6.20 18.10
N GLN A 42 -60.23 -7.23 17.56
CA GLN A 42 -59.56 -8.24 16.74
C GLN A 42 -58.92 -7.62 15.50
N LEU A 43 -59.59 -6.68 14.83
CA LEU A 43 -59.02 -5.99 13.67
C LEU A 43 -57.81 -5.12 14.02
N LEU A 44 -57.84 -4.48 15.19
CA LEU A 44 -56.72 -3.66 15.67
C LEU A 44 -55.45 -4.47 15.87
N THR A 45 -55.55 -5.77 16.20
CA THR A 45 -54.37 -6.63 16.36
C THR A 45 -53.55 -6.80 15.07
N PHE A 46 -54.15 -6.59 13.90
CA PHE A 46 -53.45 -6.69 12.62
C PHE A 46 -52.67 -5.41 12.27
N PHE A 47 -53.02 -4.24 12.84
CA PHE A 47 -52.48 -2.94 12.41
C PHE A 47 -51.05 -2.55 12.83
N PRO A 48 -50.43 -3.05 13.92
CA PRO A 48 -49.08 -2.63 14.31
C PRO A 48 -48.02 -2.77 13.21
N ARG A 49 -48.23 -3.69 12.26
CA ARG A 49 -47.30 -3.95 11.14
C ARG A 49 -47.34 -2.90 10.04
N TYR A 50 -48.37 -2.08 9.96
CA TYR A 50 -48.54 -1.12 8.86
C TYR A 50 -47.67 0.13 9.01
N GLU A 51 -47.16 0.41 10.21
CA GLU A 51 -46.19 1.48 10.44
C GLU A 51 -44.82 1.16 9.80
N GLU A 52 -44.41 -0.12 9.81
CA GLU A 52 -43.23 -0.56 9.06
C GLU A 52 -43.48 -0.48 7.55
N VAL A 53 -44.67 -0.86 7.11
CA VAL A 53 -45.10 -0.85 5.71
C VAL A 53 -45.07 0.57 5.11
N ALA A 54 -45.41 1.60 5.88
CA ALA A 54 -45.32 2.99 5.43
C ALA A 54 -43.89 3.39 5.01
N LYS A 55 -42.85 2.81 5.64
CA LYS A 55 -41.44 3.04 5.26
C LYS A 55 -41.07 2.30 3.97
N LEU A 56 -41.81 1.25 3.61
CA LEU A 56 -41.59 0.42 2.41
C LEU A 56 -42.27 0.98 1.16
N CYS A 57 -43.33 1.78 1.32
CA CYS A 57 -44.12 2.33 0.22
C CYS A 57 -43.38 3.32 -0.71
N ASN A 58 -42.13 3.69 -0.42
CA ASN A 58 -41.29 4.49 -1.33
C ASN A 58 -40.47 3.65 -2.33
N ASP A 59 -40.60 2.33 -2.29
CA ASP A 59 -39.83 1.37 -3.11
C ASP A 59 -40.72 0.70 -4.19
N GLU A 60 -40.15 -0.08 -5.11
CA GLU A 60 -40.86 -0.84 -6.16
C GLU A 60 -41.92 -1.80 -5.59
N ASN A 61 -41.80 -2.20 -4.31
CA ASN A 61 -42.78 -3.03 -3.61
C ASN A 61 -44.09 -2.28 -3.23
N SER A 62 -44.15 -0.98 -3.51
CA SER A 62 -45.30 -0.11 -3.20
C SER A 62 -46.61 -0.57 -3.84
N GLU A 63 -46.58 -1.18 -5.03
CA GLU A 63 -47.81 -1.56 -5.74
C GLU A 63 -48.55 -2.73 -5.06
N ARG A 64 -47.84 -3.79 -4.67
CA ARG A 64 -48.44 -4.95 -4.00
C ARG A 64 -48.92 -4.60 -2.60
N ILE A 65 -48.12 -3.84 -1.87
CA ILE A 65 -48.47 -3.33 -0.55
C ILE A 65 -49.71 -2.44 -0.64
N ARG A 66 -49.74 -1.50 -1.60
CA ARG A 66 -50.88 -0.63 -1.86
C ARG A 66 -52.14 -1.44 -2.16
N LYS A 67 -52.05 -2.45 -3.02
CA LYS A 67 -53.18 -3.32 -3.34
C LYS A 67 -53.75 -4.03 -2.10
N ASN A 68 -52.89 -4.60 -1.25
CA ASN A 68 -53.36 -5.22 0.01
C ASN A 68 -54.04 -4.19 0.92
N ILE A 69 -53.49 -2.97 1.05
CA ILE A 69 -54.11 -1.89 1.82
C ILE A 69 -55.48 -1.48 1.24
N GLU A 70 -55.58 -1.36 -0.08
CA GLU A 70 -56.85 -1.06 -0.76
C GLU A 70 -57.90 -2.14 -0.48
N GLU A 71 -57.53 -3.42 -0.59
CA GLU A 71 -58.43 -4.54 -0.30
C GLU A 71 -58.93 -4.52 1.15
N ILE A 72 -58.08 -4.15 2.10
CA ILE A 72 -58.46 -3.97 3.52
C ILE A 72 -59.51 -2.87 3.68
N TYR A 73 -59.32 -1.70 3.06
CA TYR A 73 -60.31 -0.61 3.13
C TYR A 73 -61.66 -1.02 2.52
N VAL A 74 -61.65 -1.77 1.41
CA VAL A 74 -62.86 -2.31 0.79
C VAL A 74 -63.58 -3.26 1.75
N ASP A 75 -62.82 -4.14 2.39
CA ASP A 75 -63.31 -5.10 3.37
C ASP A 75 -63.95 -4.42 4.60
N PHE A 76 -63.33 -3.36 5.13
CA PHE A 76 -63.89 -2.56 6.22
C PHE A 76 -65.21 -1.88 5.83
N LEU A 77 -65.24 -1.22 4.67
CA LEU A 77 -66.45 -0.54 4.19
C LEU A 77 -67.57 -1.55 3.92
N GLY A 78 -67.23 -2.76 3.44
CA GLY A 78 -68.18 -3.86 3.26
C GLY A 78 -68.89 -4.24 4.55
N ILE A 79 -68.17 -4.30 5.67
CA ILE A 79 -68.76 -4.60 6.98
C ILE A 79 -69.66 -3.50 7.47
N PHE A 80 -69.23 -2.23 7.34
CA PHE A 80 -70.09 -1.11 7.72
C PHE A 80 -71.39 -1.11 6.91
N GLN A 81 -71.34 -1.46 5.63
CA GLN A 81 -72.54 -1.62 4.83
C GLN A 81 -73.45 -2.76 5.32
N ILE A 82 -72.89 -3.91 5.68
CA ILE A 82 -73.66 -5.04 6.22
C ILE A 82 -74.29 -4.63 7.56
N ALA A 83 -73.51 -4.02 8.45
CA ALA A 83 -73.97 -3.51 9.73
C ALA A 83 -75.14 -2.53 9.54
N VAL A 84 -75.00 -1.53 8.67
CA VAL A 84 -76.07 -0.56 8.38
C VAL A 84 -77.34 -1.26 7.85
N LYS A 85 -77.21 -2.25 6.97
CA LYS A 85 -78.35 -3.04 6.44
C LYS A 85 -79.12 -3.83 7.51
N VAL A 86 -78.49 -4.13 8.65
CA VAL A 86 -79.22 -4.71 9.79
C VAL A 86 -80.24 -3.71 10.34
N PHE A 87 -79.90 -2.43 10.38
CA PHE A 87 -80.75 -1.36 10.92
C PHE A 87 -81.68 -0.72 9.90
N THR A 88 -81.32 -0.73 8.61
CA THR A 88 -82.08 -0.04 7.56
C THR A 88 -82.87 -1.00 6.69
N ARG A 89 -84.04 -0.56 6.22
CA ARG A 89 -84.80 -1.25 5.14
C ARG A 89 -84.14 -1.02 3.79
N SER A 90 -84.54 -1.77 2.75
CA SER A 90 -84.13 -1.51 1.36
C SER A 90 -84.47 -0.10 0.87
N THR A 91 -85.37 0.60 1.57
CA THR A 91 -85.77 2.00 1.34
C THR A 91 -84.92 3.03 2.09
N GLY A 92 -83.89 2.61 2.84
CA GLY A 92 -83.03 3.49 3.65
C GLY A 92 -83.65 3.96 4.98
N LYS A 93 -84.94 3.67 5.24
CA LYS A 93 -85.60 4.01 6.50
C LYS A 93 -85.20 3.05 7.62
N LEU A 94 -85.09 3.56 8.85
CA LEU A 94 -84.79 2.76 10.04
C LEU A 94 -85.90 1.73 10.31
N LYS A 95 -85.51 0.49 10.64
CA LYS A 95 -86.46 -0.55 11.07
C LYS A 95 -87.02 -0.18 12.45
N ARG A 96 -88.36 -0.11 12.57
CA ARG A 96 -89.04 0.43 13.77
C ARG A 96 -88.90 -0.41 15.05
N THR A 97 -88.39 -1.64 15.02
CA THR A 97 -88.12 -2.43 16.24
C THR A 97 -87.24 -3.65 15.94
N PRO A 98 -86.15 -3.93 16.67
CA PRO A 98 -85.38 -5.17 16.52
C PRO A 98 -85.25 -5.93 17.85
N MET A 99 -86.36 -6.25 18.54
CA MET A 99 -86.27 -6.90 19.87
C MET A 99 -86.50 -8.42 19.88
N VAL A 100 -86.81 -9.10 18.76
CA VAL A 100 -87.03 -10.58 18.80
C VAL A 100 -86.37 -11.35 17.64
N LEU A 101 -85.51 -10.71 16.84
CA LEU A 101 -84.81 -11.38 15.72
C LEU A 101 -83.28 -11.38 15.83
N GLY A 102 -82.75 -11.15 17.04
CA GLY A 102 -81.31 -11.03 17.28
C GLY A 102 -80.51 -12.16 16.64
N SER A 103 -80.68 -13.41 17.06
CA SER A 103 -79.83 -14.51 16.55
C SER A 103 -79.94 -14.76 15.04
N LEU A 104 -81.11 -14.59 14.43
CA LEU A 104 -81.35 -14.92 13.02
C LEU A 104 -80.89 -13.81 12.04
N LEU A 105 -81.04 -12.54 12.44
CA LEU A 105 -80.52 -11.41 11.66
C LEU A 105 -79.00 -11.24 11.84
N TRP A 106 -78.42 -11.79 12.91
CA TRP A 106 -76.99 -11.74 13.18
C TRP A 106 -76.18 -12.84 12.51
N GLN A 107 -76.78 -13.99 12.15
CA GLN A 107 -76.04 -15.05 11.44
C GLN A 107 -75.32 -14.58 10.16
N PRO A 108 -75.95 -13.79 9.27
CA PRO A 108 -75.25 -13.25 8.10
C PRO A 108 -74.10 -12.30 8.46
N PHE A 109 -74.23 -11.55 9.56
CA PHE A 109 -73.19 -10.66 10.05
C PHE A 109 -72.03 -11.44 10.66
N ASP A 110 -72.31 -12.43 11.53
CA ASP A 110 -71.31 -13.30 12.17
C ASP A 110 -70.53 -14.11 11.12
N VAL A 111 -71.20 -14.64 10.09
CA VAL A 111 -70.53 -15.34 8.98
C VAL A 111 -69.61 -14.39 8.21
N LYS A 112 -70.10 -13.19 7.86
CA LYS A 112 -69.30 -12.19 7.13
C LYS A 112 -68.15 -11.63 7.97
N PHE A 113 -68.32 -11.57 9.28
CA PHE A 113 -67.27 -11.19 10.21
C PHE A 113 -66.15 -12.24 10.23
N LYS A 114 -66.49 -13.53 10.32
CA LYS A 114 -65.49 -14.60 10.22
C LYS A 114 -64.76 -14.60 8.89
N GLU A 115 -65.49 -14.49 7.79
CA GLU A 115 -64.89 -14.39 6.45
C GLU A 115 -63.95 -13.18 6.33
N LEU A 116 -64.26 -12.04 6.98
CA LEU A 116 -63.36 -10.90 7.03
C LEU A 116 -62.09 -11.23 7.80
N LEU A 117 -62.21 -11.78 9.01
CA LEU A 117 -61.04 -12.09 9.83
C LEU A 117 -60.09 -13.03 9.09
N GLU A 118 -60.63 -14.04 8.41
CA GLU A 118 -59.87 -14.94 7.55
C GLU A 118 -59.17 -14.18 6.41
N ARG A 119 -59.86 -13.27 5.72
CA ARG A 119 -59.24 -12.41 4.69
C ARG A 119 -58.15 -11.50 5.25
N MET A 120 -58.37 -10.91 6.42
CA MET A 120 -57.41 -10.04 7.09
C MET A 120 -56.16 -10.80 7.54
N GLU A 121 -56.30 -12.05 7.95
CA GLU A 121 -55.17 -12.93 8.25
C GLU A 121 -54.34 -13.19 7.00
N VAL A 122 -54.98 -13.47 5.86
CA VAL A 122 -54.31 -13.62 4.56
C VAL A 122 -53.59 -12.31 4.15
N HIS A 123 -54.26 -11.17 4.24
CA HIS A 123 -53.65 -9.87 3.94
C HIS A 123 -52.44 -9.58 4.83
N ASN A 124 -52.54 -9.87 6.14
CA ASN A 124 -51.44 -9.68 7.08
C ASN A 124 -50.27 -10.63 6.78
N HIS A 125 -50.54 -11.88 6.41
CA HIS A 125 -49.51 -12.82 5.97
C HIS A 125 -48.81 -12.31 4.71
N ASN A 126 -49.56 -11.92 3.68
CA ASN A 126 -49.00 -11.38 2.43
C ASN A 126 -48.12 -10.14 2.67
N ILE A 127 -48.59 -9.21 3.50
CA ILE A 127 -47.82 -8.03 3.88
C ILE A 127 -46.53 -8.42 4.60
N SER A 128 -46.58 -9.41 5.49
CA SER A 128 -45.41 -9.89 6.22
C SER A 128 -44.37 -10.52 5.28
N GLU A 129 -44.81 -11.32 4.32
CA GLU A 129 -43.93 -11.90 3.30
C GLU A 129 -43.28 -10.82 2.43
N GLU A 130 -44.04 -9.81 1.98
CA GLU A 130 -43.49 -8.70 1.21
C GLU A 130 -42.47 -7.86 2.03
N VAL A 131 -42.73 -7.64 3.32
CA VAL A 131 -41.78 -7.01 4.25
C VAL A 131 -40.49 -7.84 4.37
N ASN A 132 -40.60 -9.16 4.50
CA ASN A 132 -39.46 -10.06 4.59
C ASN A 132 -38.63 -10.06 3.30
N VAL A 133 -39.28 -10.18 2.14
CA VAL A 133 -38.63 -10.08 0.83
C VAL A 133 -37.87 -8.75 0.69
N TRP A 134 -38.46 -7.64 1.14
CA TRP A 134 -37.78 -6.35 1.15
C TRP A 134 -36.54 -6.35 2.05
N LYS A 135 -36.65 -6.86 3.30
CA LYS A 135 -35.52 -6.98 4.23
C LYS A 135 -34.39 -7.79 3.60
N PHE A 136 -34.70 -8.94 3.00
CA PHE A 136 -33.70 -9.77 2.32
C PHE A 136 -33.05 -9.08 1.13
N LYS A 137 -33.79 -8.35 0.30
CA LYS A 137 -33.21 -7.58 -0.82
C LYS A 137 -32.26 -6.50 -0.32
N ARG A 138 -32.64 -5.79 0.75
CA ARG A 138 -31.82 -4.74 1.37
C ARG A 138 -30.53 -5.32 1.95
N ASP A 139 -30.65 -6.37 2.74
CA ASP A 139 -29.51 -7.04 3.37
C ASP A 139 -28.59 -7.66 2.33
N GLY A 140 -29.15 -8.27 1.28
CA GLY A 140 -28.38 -8.81 0.16
C GLY A 140 -27.51 -7.76 -0.55
N LYS A 141 -28.06 -6.55 -0.79
CA LYS A 141 -27.28 -5.42 -1.34
C LYS A 141 -26.13 -5.01 -0.40
N GLN A 142 -26.39 -4.98 0.91
CA GLN A 142 -25.38 -4.62 1.90
C GLN A 142 -24.28 -5.69 2.04
N ILE A 143 -24.65 -6.97 2.00
CA ILE A 143 -23.72 -8.10 2.01
C ILE A 143 -22.83 -8.05 0.76
N ALA A 144 -23.41 -7.85 -0.43
CA ALA A 144 -22.66 -7.74 -1.67
C ALA A 144 -21.66 -6.56 -1.64
N ALA A 145 -22.09 -5.39 -1.17
CA ALA A 145 -21.22 -4.23 -1.00
C ALA A 145 -20.06 -4.53 -0.03
N THR A 146 -20.35 -5.20 1.09
CA THR A 146 -19.34 -5.59 2.08
C THR A 146 -18.35 -6.61 1.51
N ALA A 147 -18.83 -7.60 0.75
CA ALA A 147 -17.99 -8.59 0.09
C ALA A 147 -17.03 -7.95 -0.92
N ASN A 148 -17.54 -7.05 -1.77
CA ASN A 148 -16.73 -6.32 -2.73
C ASN A 148 -15.63 -5.47 -2.05
N TRP A 149 -15.98 -4.81 -0.94
CA TRP A 149 -15.02 -4.01 -0.18
C TRP A 149 -13.91 -4.88 0.45
N ARG A 150 -14.28 -6.05 1.00
CA ARG A 150 -13.30 -7.02 1.53
C ARG A 150 -12.34 -7.50 0.44
N GLU A 151 -12.84 -7.82 -0.75
CA GLU A 151 -11.99 -8.27 -1.85
C GLU A 151 -11.00 -7.18 -2.30
N TYR A 152 -11.45 -5.93 -2.38
CA TYR A 152 -10.59 -4.79 -2.69
C TYR A 152 -9.48 -4.64 -1.64
N VAL A 153 -9.84 -4.64 -0.36
CA VAL A 153 -8.88 -4.52 0.75
C VAL A 153 -7.89 -5.69 0.77
N GLN A 154 -8.34 -6.91 0.48
CA GLN A 154 -7.47 -8.08 0.34
C GLN A 154 -6.43 -7.87 -0.78
N LYS A 155 -6.86 -7.36 -1.94
CA LYS A 155 -5.98 -7.09 -3.08
C LYS A 155 -4.95 -6.00 -2.77
N GLU A 156 -5.37 -4.93 -2.08
CA GLU A 156 -4.48 -3.89 -1.57
C GLU A 156 -3.43 -4.44 -0.61
N HIS A 157 -3.85 -5.24 0.39
CA HIS A 157 -2.93 -5.87 1.33
C HIS A 157 -1.89 -6.75 0.63
N GLN A 158 -2.32 -7.59 -0.32
CA GLN A 158 -1.41 -8.43 -1.11
C GLN A 158 -0.45 -7.61 -1.99
N SER A 159 -0.87 -6.44 -2.48
CA SER A 159 0.01 -5.54 -3.22
C SER A 159 1.06 -4.92 -2.30
N ALA A 160 0.63 -4.39 -1.15
CA ALA A 160 1.51 -3.80 -0.16
C ALA A 160 2.52 -4.81 0.42
N GLU A 161 2.11 -6.06 0.64
CA GLU A 161 3.02 -7.14 1.05
C GLU A 161 4.07 -7.45 -0.01
N ARG A 162 3.68 -7.51 -1.28
CA ARG A 162 4.62 -7.71 -2.40
C ARG A 162 5.62 -6.57 -2.50
N GLU A 163 5.16 -5.32 -2.38
CA GLU A 163 6.04 -4.14 -2.41
C GLU A 163 7.02 -4.15 -1.22
N ARG A 164 6.55 -4.48 -0.02
CA ARG A 164 7.41 -4.63 1.17
C ARG A 164 8.47 -5.71 0.99
N ALA A 165 8.10 -6.85 0.39
CA ALA A 165 9.04 -7.93 0.12
C ALA A 165 10.12 -7.50 -0.89
N LEU A 166 9.73 -6.81 -1.97
CA LEU A 166 10.67 -6.26 -2.95
C LEU A 166 11.62 -5.23 -2.32
N ALA A 167 11.08 -4.31 -1.51
CA ALA A 167 11.89 -3.31 -0.81
C ALA A 167 12.85 -3.94 0.22
N GLN A 168 12.46 -5.05 0.85
CA GLN A 168 13.35 -5.81 1.74
C GLN A 168 14.49 -6.47 0.96
N GLU A 169 14.20 -7.07 -0.18
CA GLU A 169 15.22 -7.71 -1.02
C GLU A 169 16.19 -6.69 -1.61
N GLU A 170 15.68 -5.55 -2.09
CA GLU A 170 16.50 -4.44 -2.59
C GLU A 170 17.47 -3.93 -1.50
N ARG A 171 16.99 -3.73 -0.27
CA ARG A 171 17.84 -3.34 0.86
C ARG A 171 18.91 -4.39 1.15
N ARG A 172 18.59 -5.67 1.01
CA ARG A 172 19.55 -6.77 1.18
C ARG A 172 20.65 -6.72 0.13
N LEU A 173 20.28 -6.51 -1.13
CA LEU A 173 21.23 -6.40 -2.24
C LEU A 173 22.13 -5.18 -2.07
N MET A 174 21.59 -4.01 -1.72
CA MET A 174 22.39 -2.81 -1.45
C MET A 174 23.36 -3.00 -0.27
N ALA A 175 22.93 -3.70 0.78
CA ALA A 175 23.80 -3.99 1.92
C ALA A 175 24.95 -4.92 1.52
N GLU A 176 24.69 -5.92 0.68
CA GLU A 176 25.71 -6.83 0.18
C GLU A 176 26.67 -6.13 -0.80
N GLU A 177 26.15 -5.32 -1.72
CA GLU A 177 26.96 -4.50 -2.63
C GLU A 177 27.90 -3.57 -1.85
N ARG A 178 27.38 -2.90 -0.81
CA ARG A 178 28.20 -2.06 0.06
C ARG A 178 29.32 -2.85 0.72
N ARG A 179 29.03 -4.05 1.25
CA ARG A 179 30.05 -4.92 1.86
C ARG A 179 31.15 -5.31 0.88
N LEU A 180 30.78 -5.65 -0.35
CA LEU A 180 31.74 -5.98 -1.40
C LEU A 180 32.61 -4.77 -1.77
N MET A 181 32.01 -3.57 -1.88
CA MET A 181 32.77 -2.33 -2.10
C MET A 181 33.72 -1.99 -0.96
N GLU A 182 33.30 -2.20 0.29
CA GLU A 182 34.16 -2.00 1.46
C GLU A 182 35.36 -2.96 1.42
N ALA A 183 35.14 -4.25 1.14
CA ALA A 183 36.21 -5.24 1.03
C ALA A 183 37.19 -4.91 -0.11
N ASP A 184 36.70 -4.53 -1.29
CA ASP A 184 37.54 -4.14 -2.43
C ASP A 184 38.34 -2.85 -2.12
N SER A 185 37.73 -1.90 -1.40
CA SER A 185 38.43 -0.69 -0.95
C SER A 185 39.53 -1.00 0.05
N GLU A 186 39.31 -1.94 0.97
CA GLU A 186 40.32 -2.39 1.94
C GLU A 186 41.49 -3.07 1.23
N GLU A 187 41.22 -4.01 0.32
CA GLU A 187 42.25 -4.69 -0.49
C GLU A 187 43.06 -3.69 -1.34
N ASN A 188 42.38 -2.72 -1.96
CA ASN A 188 43.03 -1.67 -2.72
C ASN A 188 43.88 -0.75 -1.82
N ALA A 189 43.44 -0.44 -0.60
CA ALA A 189 44.21 0.36 0.36
C ALA A 189 45.47 -0.39 0.84
N GLU A 190 45.37 -1.69 1.10
CA GLU A 190 46.52 -2.54 1.40
C GLU A 190 47.52 -2.58 0.23
N SER A 191 47.01 -2.74 -1.00
CA SER A 191 47.86 -2.75 -2.20
C SER A 191 48.56 -1.40 -2.38
N ARG A 192 47.86 -0.28 -2.16
CA ARG A 192 48.43 1.07 -2.22
C ARG A 192 49.52 1.33 -1.19
N THR A 193 49.48 0.67 -0.03
CA THR A 193 50.50 0.81 1.02
C THR A 193 51.69 -0.13 0.78
N LYS A 194 51.45 -1.36 0.30
CA LYS A 194 52.52 -2.35 0.03
C LYS A 194 53.38 -1.98 -1.19
N ILE A 195 52.79 -1.47 -2.28
CA ILE A 195 53.51 -1.17 -3.52
C ILE A 195 54.67 -0.18 -3.33
N PRO A 196 54.50 1.00 -2.67
CA PRO A 196 55.59 1.94 -2.45
C PRO A 196 56.73 1.36 -1.62
N LEU A 197 56.41 0.54 -0.62
CA LEU A 197 57.41 -0.12 0.23
C LEU A 197 58.28 -1.06 -0.60
N LEU A 198 57.66 -1.96 -1.38
CA LEU A 198 58.39 -2.87 -2.27
C LEU A 198 59.22 -2.10 -3.31
N LEU A 199 58.70 -1.00 -3.87
CA LEU A 199 59.45 -0.15 -4.80
C LEU A 199 60.67 0.52 -4.15
N SER A 200 60.57 0.91 -2.88
CA SER A 200 61.71 1.46 -2.12
C SER A 200 62.77 0.39 -1.86
N GLU A 201 62.38 -0.82 -1.46
CA GLU A 201 63.29 -1.95 -1.25
C GLU A 201 64.04 -2.32 -2.53
N ILE A 202 63.32 -2.38 -3.67
CA ILE A 202 63.93 -2.64 -4.97
C ILE A 202 64.94 -1.53 -5.34
N ARG A 203 64.61 -0.27 -5.06
CA ARG A 203 65.50 0.87 -5.33
C ARG A 203 66.77 0.79 -4.49
N ASP A 204 66.63 0.50 -3.20
CA ASP A 204 67.74 0.42 -2.27
C ASP A 204 68.65 -0.75 -2.63
N ALA A 205 68.08 -1.93 -2.91
CA ALA A 205 68.83 -3.10 -3.37
C ALA A 205 69.60 -2.82 -4.67
N LYS A 206 68.97 -2.13 -5.63
CA LYS A 206 69.63 -1.71 -6.86
C LYS A 206 70.81 -0.78 -6.58
N SER A 207 70.63 0.23 -5.73
CA SER A 207 71.70 1.18 -5.40
C SER A 207 72.89 0.50 -4.72
N HIS A 208 72.61 -0.46 -3.83
CA HIS A 208 73.63 -1.24 -3.15
C HIS A 208 74.43 -2.10 -4.12
N LEU A 209 73.76 -2.77 -5.07
CA LEU A 209 74.42 -3.55 -6.12
C LEU A 209 75.28 -2.67 -7.04
N GLU A 210 74.79 -1.48 -7.42
CA GLU A 210 75.56 -0.52 -8.21
C GLU A 210 76.81 -0.04 -7.46
N GLN A 211 76.68 0.26 -6.16
CA GLN A 211 77.80 0.66 -5.32
C GLN A 211 78.82 -0.47 -5.15
N GLN A 212 78.37 -1.71 -4.93
CA GLN A 212 79.25 -2.87 -4.87
C GLN A 212 80.03 -3.04 -6.18
N ARG A 213 79.36 -2.89 -7.33
CA ARG A 213 79.99 -3.00 -8.65
C ARG A 213 81.02 -1.89 -8.87
N LEU A 214 80.70 -0.67 -8.45
CA LEU A 214 81.61 0.47 -8.50
C LEU A 214 82.84 0.22 -7.62
N ASN A 215 82.63 -0.15 -6.34
CA ASN A 215 83.70 -0.44 -5.39
C ASN A 215 84.60 -1.59 -5.87
N ALA A 216 84.04 -2.67 -6.42
CA ALA A 216 84.81 -3.76 -7.00
C ALA A 216 85.64 -3.30 -8.21
N THR A 217 85.10 -2.41 -9.04
CA THR A 217 85.82 -1.82 -10.17
C THR A 217 86.97 -0.94 -9.67
N VAL A 218 86.73 -0.09 -8.67
CA VAL A 218 87.74 0.78 -8.05
C VAL A 218 88.85 -0.07 -7.42
N ALA A 219 88.50 -1.09 -6.65
CA ALA A 219 89.49 -1.99 -6.03
C ALA A 219 90.36 -2.67 -7.09
N ARG A 220 89.78 -3.11 -8.20
CA ARG A 220 90.53 -3.69 -9.33
C ARG A 220 91.49 -2.69 -9.97
N VAL A 221 91.06 -1.43 -10.14
CA VAL A 221 91.93 -0.37 -10.67
C VAL A 221 93.04 -0.02 -9.67
N GLN A 222 92.74 0.05 -8.37
CA GLN A 222 93.74 0.30 -7.33
C GLN A 222 94.79 -0.82 -7.27
N GLU A 223 94.37 -2.08 -7.36
CA GLU A 223 95.29 -3.22 -7.41
C GLU A 223 96.16 -3.19 -8.67
N TRP A 224 95.59 -2.80 -9.82
CA TRP A 224 96.35 -2.61 -11.05
C TRP A 224 97.37 -1.45 -10.97
N LEU A 225 97.04 -0.37 -10.26
CA LEU A 225 97.92 0.78 -10.03
C LEU A 225 98.97 0.55 -8.94
N ARG A 226 98.88 -0.56 -8.19
CA ARG A 226 99.82 -0.88 -7.12
C ARG A 226 101.22 -1.02 -7.73
N PRO A 227 102.24 -0.29 -7.23
CA PRO A 227 103.58 -0.34 -7.82
C PRO A 227 104.09 -1.78 -7.80
N SER A 228 104.49 -2.32 -8.95
CA SER A 228 105.19 -3.59 -8.98
C SER A 228 106.63 -3.43 -8.47
N ASP A 229 107.23 -4.54 -8.01
CA ASP A 229 108.60 -4.66 -7.46
C ASP A 229 109.73 -4.06 -8.33
N HIS A 230 109.42 -3.50 -9.49
CA HIS A 230 110.36 -2.82 -10.38
C HIS A 230 110.76 -1.41 -9.91
N VAL A 231 110.00 -0.76 -9.01
CA VAL A 231 110.39 0.54 -8.44
C VAL A 231 111.64 0.40 -7.56
N ASP A 232 111.72 -0.69 -6.77
CA ASP A 232 112.90 -1.02 -5.97
C ASP A 232 114.13 -1.33 -6.84
N ALA A 233 113.92 -1.98 -7.99
CA ALA A 233 114.99 -2.25 -8.95
C ALA A 233 115.56 -0.96 -9.57
N ARG A 234 114.74 0.08 -9.78
CA ARG A 234 115.20 1.36 -10.32
C ARG A 234 116.02 2.17 -9.30
N GLU A 235 115.60 2.22 -8.04
CA GLU A 235 116.38 2.89 -6.98
C GLU A 235 117.72 2.18 -6.74
N MET A 236 117.73 0.85 -6.75
CA MET A 236 118.94 0.04 -6.61
C MET A 236 119.91 0.28 -7.79
N ASN A 237 119.41 0.32 -9.02
CA ASN A 237 120.22 0.61 -10.21
C ASN A 237 120.72 2.05 -10.25
N SER A 238 119.98 3.02 -9.70
CA SER A 238 120.43 4.41 -9.65
C SER A 238 121.60 4.61 -8.67
N LYS A 239 121.70 3.79 -7.61
CA LYS A 239 122.81 3.84 -6.65
C LYS A 239 124.11 3.19 -7.18
N MET A 240 124.03 2.37 -8.24
CA MET A 240 125.19 1.70 -8.85
C MET A 240 125.81 2.45 -10.05
N ARG A 241 125.29 3.63 -10.42
CA ARG A 241 125.83 4.38 -11.56
C ARG A 241 127.07 5.17 -11.16
N ASP A 242 128.21 4.84 -11.77
CA ASP A 242 129.45 5.61 -11.73
C ASP A 242 129.27 6.96 -12.43
N GLY A 243 129.76 8.04 -11.80
CA GLY A 243 129.49 9.44 -12.18
C GLY A 243 130.02 9.85 -13.57
N SER A 244 130.88 9.03 -14.16
CA SER A 244 131.42 9.20 -15.52
C SER A 244 130.66 8.45 -16.63
N THR A 245 129.60 7.71 -16.29
CA THR A 245 128.90 6.87 -17.28
C THR A 245 128.07 7.72 -18.24
N ALA A 246 128.29 7.54 -19.55
CA ALA A 246 127.57 8.18 -20.67
C ALA A 246 127.82 9.68 -20.90
N LEU A 247 128.83 10.30 -20.28
CA LEU A 247 129.19 11.69 -20.61
C LEU A 247 129.67 11.87 -22.06
N TRP A 248 130.19 10.81 -22.69
CA TRP A 248 130.62 10.81 -24.09
C TRP A 248 129.47 11.09 -25.09
N ILE A 249 128.20 10.87 -24.70
CA ILE A 249 127.07 11.14 -25.60
C ILE A 249 126.90 12.64 -25.88
N PHE A 250 127.36 13.49 -24.94
CA PHE A 250 127.31 14.96 -25.07
C PHE A 250 128.42 15.50 -25.98
N ASP A 251 129.47 14.72 -26.23
CA ASP A 251 130.51 15.06 -27.22
C ASP A 251 130.17 14.60 -28.63
N HIS A 252 129.06 13.87 -28.80
CA HIS A 252 128.64 13.40 -30.12
C HIS A 252 128.16 14.58 -31.00
N PRO A 253 128.65 14.70 -32.26
CA PRO A 253 128.37 15.87 -33.11
C PRO A 253 126.88 16.14 -33.35
N GLN A 254 126.06 15.08 -33.48
CA GLN A 254 124.61 15.22 -33.61
C GLN A 254 123.97 15.83 -32.35
N TYR A 255 124.45 15.49 -31.16
CA TYR A 255 123.89 15.99 -29.91
C TYR A 255 124.21 17.50 -29.74
N ARG A 256 125.42 17.92 -30.11
CA ARG A 256 125.76 19.35 -30.17
C ARG A 256 124.92 20.11 -31.19
N SER A 257 124.62 19.50 -32.35
CA SER A 257 123.74 20.11 -33.36
C SER A 257 122.31 20.36 -32.87
N TRP A 258 121.80 19.54 -31.93
CA TRP A 258 120.49 19.70 -31.31
C TRP A 258 120.47 20.82 -30.27
N ILE A 259 121.53 20.98 -29.49
CA ILE A 259 121.67 22.09 -28.54
C ILE A 259 121.78 23.44 -29.29
N ASP A 260 122.53 23.46 -30.40
CA ASP A 260 122.70 24.67 -31.22
C ASP A 260 121.41 25.06 -31.97
N THR A 261 120.48 24.12 -32.19
CA THR A 261 119.18 24.41 -32.82
C THR A 261 118.13 24.98 -31.86
N GLU A 262 118.29 24.83 -30.54
CA GLU A 262 117.33 25.36 -29.55
C GLU A 262 117.54 26.86 -29.21
N HIS A 263 118.64 27.49 -29.63
CA HIS A 263 118.86 28.93 -29.38
C HIS A 263 118.11 29.88 -30.33
N CYS A 264 117.33 29.37 -31.30
CA CYS A 264 116.58 30.17 -32.27
C CYS A 264 115.10 29.75 -32.40
N ALA A 265 114.35 29.55 -31.31
CA ALA A 265 112.88 29.55 -31.38
C ALA A 265 112.21 29.75 -30.01
N CYS A 266 112.07 31.00 -29.58
CA CYS A 266 111.01 31.40 -28.65
C CYS A 266 110.18 32.51 -29.30
N PRO A 267 108.89 32.26 -29.59
CA PRO A 267 107.88 33.30 -29.58
C PRO A 267 107.04 33.17 -28.31
N SER A 268 107.15 34.23 -27.53
CA SER A 268 106.27 34.67 -26.45
C SER A 268 104.77 34.37 -26.64
N GLY A 269 104.17 33.74 -25.62
CA GLY A 269 103.08 34.31 -24.81
C GLY A 269 101.72 34.61 -25.45
N ASN A 270 100.69 33.92 -24.97
CA ASN A 270 99.43 34.45 -24.39
C ASN A 270 98.47 33.26 -24.15
N LYS A 271 98.05 32.93 -22.92
CA LYS A 271 97.04 33.56 -22.04
C LYS A 271 95.61 33.66 -22.62
N ARG A 272 94.70 33.08 -21.81
CA ARG A 272 93.26 33.38 -21.59
C ARG A 272 92.30 32.80 -22.65
N SER A 273 91.12 32.30 -22.28
CA SER A 273 90.33 32.40 -21.03
C SER A 273 89.37 31.21 -20.91
#